data_AF-A0A1J5I3C4-F1
#
_entry.id   AF-A0A1J5I3C4-F1
#
_cell.length_a   1.000
_cell.length_b   1.000
_cell.length_c   1.000
_cell.angle_alpha   90.00
_cell.angle_beta   90.00
_cell.angle_gamma   90.00
#
_symmetry.space_group_name_H-M   'P 1'
#
loop_
_entity.id
_entity.type
_entity.pdbx_description
1 polymer ?
#
loop_
_entity_poly.entity_id
_entity_poly.type
_entity_poly.pdbx_seq_one_letter_code
_entity_poly.pdbx_strand_id
1 'polypeptide(L)'
;MYIRKIKTRGTICFQIGKKENGKFVLIRHVGGSSKPEQIELLKLKSKEELDHLKFTNQLALFANTNTPTRAKLTNWYITGFHQIFGHIYDSIGFPDGLLRDLVIARIVYPKSKLATVAYLNQYLGIESSIDPMYRFLDTLDKNELTKIAFDFVSQKNKGVALIFYDVTTLYFESNDEDDLRKKGFSKDHKNELPQIVIGLFVDKDGYPFDFDFYEGSMFEGHTFPLAIKALVTKYQFKDLVVVADAGMLSEKNINFLETENLNYIVGARLKGLSEKIKKPIFLHNFTQIPFFDTTYKIKIESGEIRNKRLIIDYSQTRAKKDNHNREKLIKKLEEKINSRKPLVKKSKYLILENQGTIAGIDTKKAELDKRHDGLKGYWTNLKLKSKNKNKPLQIIDQYHNLWKVEKAFRMSKSDLQERPIFHRKLERIRGHLLICFCSLLVMKETERILAPTEISLVKTIQILGKIGQGEVILGKLKTTIDSELGDEAKTIYRQILGH
;
A
#
# COMPACT_ATOMS: atom_id res chain seq x y z
N MET A 1 26.71 -17.10 -56.61
CA MET A 1 25.84 -17.51 -55.47
C MET A 1 24.46 -16.88 -55.64
N TYR A 2 23.39 -17.55 -55.22
CA TYR A 2 22.01 -17.06 -55.30
C TYR A 2 21.16 -17.59 -54.13
N ILE A 3 20.04 -16.91 -53.85
CA ILE A 3 19.05 -17.33 -52.86
C ILE A 3 18.09 -18.33 -53.50
N ARG A 4 17.92 -19.49 -52.86
CA ARG A 4 16.93 -20.52 -53.18
C ARG A 4 15.82 -20.49 -52.14
N LYS A 5 14.58 -20.26 -52.59
CA LYS A 5 13.36 -20.39 -51.80
C LYS A 5 12.82 -21.81 -51.93
N ILE A 6 12.60 -22.49 -50.81
CA ILE A 6 12.04 -23.84 -50.76
C ILE A 6 10.74 -23.81 -49.95
N LYS A 7 9.72 -24.52 -50.41
CA LYS A 7 8.46 -24.69 -49.68
C LYS A 7 8.37 -26.12 -49.19
N THR A 8 8.27 -26.32 -47.88
CA THR A 8 8.28 -27.64 -47.25
C THR A 8 7.17 -27.70 -46.20
N ARG A 9 6.20 -28.62 -46.31
CA ARG A 9 5.14 -28.88 -45.30
C ARG A 9 4.62 -27.62 -44.55
N GLY A 10 4.19 -26.60 -45.29
CA GLY A 10 3.61 -25.37 -44.70
C GLY A 10 4.61 -24.29 -44.27
N THR A 11 5.92 -24.53 -44.34
CA THR A 11 6.96 -23.53 -44.08
C THR A 11 7.67 -23.12 -45.37
N ILE A 12 8.11 -21.87 -45.41
CA ILE A 12 8.96 -21.34 -46.48
C ILE A 12 10.36 -21.14 -45.91
N CYS A 13 11.34 -21.81 -46.51
CA CYS A 13 12.75 -21.73 -46.13
C CYS A 13 13.56 -20.97 -47.18
N PHE A 14 14.55 -20.21 -46.73
CA PHE A 14 15.51 -19.53 -47.57
C PHE A 14 16.93 -20.09 -47.36
N GLN A 15 17.58 -20.41 -48.47
CA GLN A 15 18.92 -20.98 -48.52
C GLN A 15 19.78 -20.17 -49.49
N ILE A 16 21.07 -20.02 -49.20
CA ILE A 16 22.05 -19.42 -50.10
C ILE A 16 22.94 -20.53 -50.62
N GLY A 17 23.14 -20.59 -51.93
CA GLY A 17 24.01 -21.60 -52.55
C GLY A 17 24.62 -21.16 -53.87
N LYS A 18 25.41 -22.05 -54.46
CA LYS A 18 26.01 -21.89 -55.81
C LYS A 18 25.71 -23.12 -56.66
N LYS A 19 25.84 -22.98 -57.99
CA LYS A 19 25.83 -24.13 -58.90
C LYS A 19 27.28 -24.55 -59.15
N GLU A 20 27.58 -25.82 -58.91
CA GLU A 20 28.85 -26.46 -59.30
C GLU A 20 28.50 -27.71 -60.10
N ASN A 21 29.06 -27.86 -61.30
CA ASN A 21 28.77 -28.98 -62.21
C ASN A 21 27.27 -29.24 -62.40
N GLY A 22 26.48 -28.16 -62.51
CA GLY A 22 25.02 -28.23 -62.67
C GLY A 22 24.22 -28.56 -61.40
N LYS A 23 24.86 -28.95 -60.29
CA LYS A 23 24.22 -29.28 -59.02
C LYS A 23 24.24 -28.10 -58.05
N PHE A 24 23.17 -27.94 -57.27
CA PHE A 24 23.08 -26.92 -56.24
C PHE A 24 23.90 -27.35 -55.02
N VAL A 25 24.88 -26.54 -54.65
CA VAL A 25 25.67 -26.69 -53.42
C VAL A 25 25.21 -25.64 -52.42
N LEU A 26 24.72 -26.11 -51.26
CA LEU A 26 24.27 -25.25 -50.17
C LEU A 26 25.49 -24.61 -49.50
N ILE A 27 25.46 -23.28 -49.35
CA ILE A 27 26.49 -22.52 -48.65
C ILE A 27 26.00 -22.16 -47.24
N ARG A 28 24.75 -21.68 -47.13
CA ARG A 28 24.18 -21.24 -45.85
C ARG A 28 22.67 -21.42 -45.82
N HIS A 29 22.15 -21.89 -44.69
CA HIS A 29 20.72 -21.94 -44.42
C HIS A 29 20.32 -20.72 -43.59
N VAL A 30 19.47 -19.84 -44.12
CA VAL A 30 19.11 -18.57 -43.46
C VAL A 30 17.99 -18.74 -42.44
N GLY A 31 17.07 -19.68 -42.69
CA GLY A 31 15.95 -20.01 -41.80
C GLY A 31 14.67 -20.34 -42.57
N GLY A 32 13.63 -20.76 -41.84
CA GLY A 32 12.31 -21.01 -42.39
C GLY A 32 11.20 -20.67 -41.42
N SER A 33 10.05 -20.23 -41.95
CA SER A 33 8.88 -19.90 -41.14
C SER A 33 7.57 -20.18 -41.90
N SER A 34 6.49 -20.42 -41.16
CA SER A 34 5.11 -20.50 -41.66
C SER A 34 4.36 -19.17 -41.55
N LYS A 35 4.88 -18.19 -40.79
CA LYS A 35 4.23 -16.89 -40.60
C LYS A 35 4.60 -15.91 -41.73
N PRO A 36 3.63 -15.27 -42.42
CA PRO A 36 3.90 -14.38 -43.55
C PRO A 36 4.91 -13.26 -43.26
N GLU A 37 4.83 -12.64 -42.09
CA GLU A 37 5.74 -11.56 -41.68
C GLU A 37 7.19 -12.03 -41.51
N GLN A 38 7.39 -13.19 -40.87
CA GLN A 38 8.72 -13.78 -40.71
C GLN A 38 9.31 -14.26 -42.05
N ILE A 39 8.47 -14.65 -43.01
CA ILE A 39 8.91 -15.05 -44.35
C ILE A 39 9.51 -13.86 -45.10
N GLU A 40 8.91 -12.67 -45.00
CA GLU A 40 9.48 -11.46 -45.60
C GLU A 40 10.77 -11.02 -44.90
N LEU A 41 10.84 -11.12 -43.57
CA LEU A 41 12.06 -10.84 -42.81
C LEU A 41 13.21 -11.76 -43.22
N LEU A 42 12.94 -13.07 -43.33
CA LEU A 42 13.93 -14.06 -43.78
C LEU A 42 14.38 -13.79 -45.22
N LYS A 43 13.49 -13.30 -46.08
CA LYS A 43 13.83 -12.89 -47.46
C LYS A 43 14.79 -11.70 -47.48
N LEU A 44 14.57 -10.69 -46.63
CA LEU A 44 15.46 -9.54 -46.47
C LEU A 44 16.83 -9.96 -45.92
N LYS A 45 16.84 -10.72 -44.83
CA LYS A 45 18.07 -11.27 -44.22
C LYS A 45 18.88 -12.12 -45.21
N SER A 46 18.20 -12.90 -46.06
CA SER A 46 18.85 -13.73 -47.09
C SER A 46 19.55 -12.89 -48.15
N LYS A 47 19.05 -11.68 -48.46
CA LYS A 47 19.71 -10.74 -49.38
C LYS A 47 20.96 -10.16 -48.74
N GLU A 48 20.85 -9.66 -47.51
CA GLU A 48 21.99 -9.11 -46.78
C GLU A 48 23.12 -10.14 -46.60
N GLU A 49 22.80 -11.38 -46.22
CA GLU A 49 23.79 -12.45 -46.10
C GLU A 49 24.40 -12.85 -47.45
N LEU A 50 23.64 -12.85 -48.54
CA LEU A 50 24.16 -13.13 -49.88
C LEU A 50 25.16 -12.05 -50.31
N ASP A 51 24.84 -10.79 -50.04
CA ASP A 51 25.71 -9.67 -50.39
C ASP A 51 27.00 -9.74 -49.56
N HIS A 52 26.91 -10.00 -48.25
CA HIS A 52 28.09 -10.20 -47.41
C HIS A 52 28.98 -11.34 -47.93
N LEU A 53 28.39 -12.48 -48.34
CA LEU A 53 29.12 -13.64 -48.89
C LEU A 53 29.73 -13.39 -50.28
N LYS A 54 29.16 -12.50 -51.09
CA LYS A 54 29.70 -12.14 -52.41
C LYS A 54 30.89 -11.19 -52.32
N PHE A 55 30.91 -10.32 -51.31
CA PHE A 55 31.89 -9.23 -51.19
C PHE A 55 32.95 -9.45 -50.09
N THR A 56 33.02 -10.64 -49.48
CA THR A 56 33.92 -10.91 -48.33
C THR A 56 35.41 -10.74 -48.66
N ASN A 57 35.82 -10.88 -49.93
CA ASN A 57 37.22 -10.77 -50.39
C ASN A 57 37.44 -9.69 -51.47
N GLN A 58 36.52 -8.74 -51.64
CA GLN A 58 36.69 -7.60 -52.56
C GLN A 58 36.62 -6.29 -51.79
N LEU A 59 37.65 -5.43 -51.92
CA LEU A 59 37.55 -4.03 -51.54
C LEU A 59 36.48 -3.37 -52.42
N ALA A 60 35.37 -2.97 -51.82
CA ALA A 60 34.28 -2.34 -52.55
C ALA A 60 34.77 -1.02 -53.17
N LEU A 61 34.83 -0.96 -54.51
CA LEU A 61 35.25 0.23 -55.27
C LEU A 61 34.34 1.45 -55.05
N PHE A 62 33.13 1.22 -54.53
CA PHE A 62 32.23 2.23 -54.01
C PHE A 62 31.76 1.74 -52.64
N ALA A 63 31.70 2.63 -51.65
CA ALA A 63 31.10 2.29 -50.35
C ALA A 63 29.70 1.71 -50.62
N ASN A 64 29.48 0.45 -50.21
CA ASN A 64 28.16 -0.16 -50.26
C ASN A 64 27.22 0.77 -49.50
N THR A 65 26.38 1.52 -50.21
CA THR A 65 25.20 2.17 -49.63
C THR A 65 24.14 1.09 -49.43
N ASN A 66 24.50 0.03 -48.70
CA ASN A 66 23.53 -0.74 -47.95
C ASN A 66 22.95 0.25 -46.96
N THR A 67 21.94 1.00 -47.40
CA THR A 67 21.08 1.72 -46.50
C THR A 67 20.51 0.62 -45.61
N PRO A 68 20.90 0.56 -44.32
CA PRO A 68 20.33 -0.44 -43.44
C PRO A 68 18.81 -0.29 -43.57
N THR A 69 18.09 -1.40 -43.73
CA THR A 69 16.63 -1.35 -43.80
C THR A 69 16.16 -0.66 -42.52
N ARG A 70 15.82 0.63 -42.60
CA ARG A 70 15.58 1.46 -41.41
C ARG A 70 14.25 0.99 -40.82
N ALA A 71 14.34 0.33 -39.67
CA ALA A 71 13.20 0.05 -38.84
C ALA A 71 12.78 1.37 -38.17
N LYS A 72 11.52 1.78 -38.37
CA LYS A 72 10.95 2.92 -37.66
C LYS A 72 10.00 2.38 -36.60
N LEU A 73 10.36 2.54 -35.32
CA LEU A 73 9.42 2.37 -34.22
C LEU A 73 8.40 3.52 -34.29
N THR A 74 7.12 3.21 -34.43
CA THR A 74 6.04 4.21 -34.47
C THR A 74 5.55 4.51 -33.07
N ASN A 75 5.20 3.47 -32.31
CA ASN A 75 4.68 3.56 -30.94
C ASN A 75 5.30 2.47 -30.06
N TRP A 76 5.34 2.73 -28.75
CA TRP A 76 5.73 1.77 -27.73
C TRP A 76 4.76 1.82 -26.56
N TYR A 77 4.13 0.69 -26.25
CA TYR A 77 3.14 0.54 -25.20
C TYR A 77 3.71 -0.26 -24.03
N ILE A 78 3.54 0.23 -22.81
CA ILE A 78 3.99 -0.48 -21.61
C ILE A 78 2.88 -1.44 -21.18
N THR A 79 3.04 -2.71 -21.49
CA THR A 79 2.03 -3.75 -21.24
C THR A 79 2.26 -4.49 -19.92
N GLY A 80 3.47 -4.43 -19.35
CA GLY A 80 3.83 -5.19 -18.15
C GLY A 80 2.95 -4.87 -16.93
N PHE A 81 2.51 -3.62 -16.79
CA PHE A 81 1.63 -3.22 -15.69
C PHE A 81 0.26 -3.87 -15.77
N HIS A 82 -0.39 -3.81 -16.93
CA HIS A 82 -1.71 -4.43 -17.15
C HIS A 82 -1.66 -5.94 -17.14
N GLN A 83 -0.56 -6.54 -17.61
CA GLN A 83 -0.38 -7.99 -17.55
C GLN A 83 -0.31 -8.51 -16.12
N ILE A 84 0.34 -7.77 -15.22
CA ILE A 84 0.57 -8.21 -13.84
C ILE A 84 -0.45 -7.64 -12.85
N PHE A 85 -0.54 -6.32 -12.73
CA PHE A 85 -1.49 -5.69 -11.80
C PHE A 85 -2.93 -5.90 -12.25
N GLY A 86 -3.17 -5.97 -13.57
CA GLY A 86 -4.49 -6.33 -14.10
C GLY A 86 -4.89 -7.74 -13.71
N HIS A 87 -4.01 -8.74 -13.82
CA HIS A 87 -4.32 -10.10 -13.38
C HIS A 87 -4.67 -10.16 -11.88
N ILE A 88 -3.94 -9.44 -11.03
CA ILE A 88 -4.23 -9.36 -9.60
C ILE A 88 -5.55 -8.64 -9.34
N TYR A 89 -5.80 -7.54 -10.03
CA TYR A 89 -7.07 -6.81 -9.97
C TYR A 89 -8.25 -7.71 -10.32
N ASP A 90 -8.13 -8.47 -11.41
CA ASP A 90 -9.16 -9.39 -11.88
C ASP A 90 -9.39 -10.52 -10.85
N SER A 91 -8.33 -10.98 -10.18
CA SER A 91 -8.41 -12.00 -9.11
C SER A 91 -9.15 -11.51 -7.84
N ILE A 92 -9.21 -10.20 -7.62
CA ILE A 92 -9.97 -9.60 -6.51
C ILE A 92 -11.47 -9.53 -6.87
N GLY A 93 -11.80 -9.48 -8.16
CA GLY A 93 -13.18 -9.44 -8.65
C GLY A 93 -13.75 -8.03 -8.81
N PHE A 94 -12.91 -7.00 -8.90
CA PHE A 94 -13.37 -5.65 -9.18
C PHE A 94 -13.90 -5.50 -10.61
N PRO A 95 -14.83 -4.56 -10.88
CA PRO A 95 -15.38 -4.35 -12.22
C PRO A 95 -14.31 -3.97 -13.26
N ASP A 96 -14.40 -4.51 -14.47
CA ASP A 96 -13.48 -4.16 -15.55
C ASP A 96 -13.77 -2.76 -16.15
N GLY A 97 -12.98 -2.34 -17.13
CA GLY A 97 -13.11 -1.07 -17.83
C GLY A 97 -12.29 0.04 -17.17
N LEU A 98 -12.83 1.26 -17.14
CA LEU A 98 -12.07 2.44 -16.74
C LEU A 98 -11.59 2.38 -15.27
N LEU A 99 -12.27 1.63 -14.38
CA LEU A 99 -11.79 1.45 -13.01
C LEU A 99 -10.44 0.73 -12.98
N ARG A 100 -10.29 -0.34 -13.76
CA ARG A 100 -9.06 -1.14 -13.85
C ARG A 100 -7.89 -0.26 -14.29
N ASP A 101 -8.07 0.53 -15.34
CA ASP A 101 -7.05 1.45 -15.83
C ASP A 101 -6.70 2.53 -14.81
N LEU A 102 -7.69 3.11 -14.13
CA LEU A 102 -7.46 4.12 -13.10
C LEU A 102 -6.74 3.55 -11.87
N VAL A 103 -7.07 2.33 -11.46
CA VAL A 103 -6.42 1.63 -10.34
C VAL A 103 -4.98 1.30 -10.67
N ILE A 104 -4.70 0.76 -11.85
CA ILE A 104 -3.34 0.45 -12.30
C ILE A 104 -2.53 1.73 -12.46
N ALA A 105 -3.08 2.74 -13.15
CA ALA A 105 -2.42 4.04 -13.32
C ALA A 105 -2.13 4.70 -11.96
N ARG A 106 -2.99 4.50 -10.95
CA ARG A 106 -2.74 5.02 -9.61
C ARG A 106 -1.60 4.30 -8.90
N ILE A 107 -1.35 3.02 -9.18
CA ILE A 107 -0.20 2.28 -8.63
C ILE A 107 1.11 2.75 -9.26
N VAL A 108 1.15 2.95 -10.58
CA VAL A 108 2.41 3.15 -11.32
C VAL A 108 2.69 4.61 -11.70
N TYR A 109 1.66 5.44 -11.75
CA TYR A 109 1.73 6.85 -12.14
C TYR A 109 0.76 7.70 -11.31
N PRO A 110 0.99 7.82 -9.98
CA PRO A 110 0.06 8.44 -9.04
C PRO A 110 -0.03 9.98 -9.16
N LYS A 111 -0.53 10.49 -10.29
CA LYS A 111 -0.67 11.93 -10.58
C LYS A 111 -2.13 12.37 -10.73
N SER A 112 -2.35 13.64 -11.09
CA SER A 112 -3.67 14.20 -11.37
C SER A 112 -4.40 13.44 -12.48
N LYS A 113 -5.73 13.53 -12.53
CA LYS A 113 -6.52 12.87 -13.59
C LYS A 113 -6.14 13.37 -14.98
N LEU A 114 -5.78 14.65 -15.12
CA LEU A 114 -5.24 15.20 -16.38
C LEU A 114 -3.95 14.46 -16.79
N ALA A 115 -3.04 14.24 -15.85
CA ALA A 115 -1.81 13.50 -16.10
C ALA A 115 -2.09 12.01 -16.36
N THR A 116 -3.12 11.43 -15.73
CA THR A 116 -3.58 10.06 -16.02
C THR A 116 -4.08 9.93 -17.47
N VAL A 117 -4.86 10.89 -17.99
CA VAL A 117 -5.26 10.91 -19.41
C VAL A 117 -4.04 10.85 -20.32
N ALA A 118 -3.05 11.71 -20.07
CA ALA A 118 -1.82 11.72 -20.86
C ALA A 118 -1.07 10.38 -20.76
N TYR A 119 -1.02 9.77 -19.57
CA TYR A 119 -0.42 8.46 -19.36
C TYR A 119 -1.14 7.35 -20.14
N LEU A 120 -2.48 7.27 -20.07
CA LEU A 120 -3.25 6.24 -20.77
C LEU A 120 -3.08 6.36 -22.30
N ASN A 121 -3.07 7.58 -22.83
CA ASN A 121 -2.82 7.81 -24.25
C ASN A 121 -1.39 7.41 -24.64
N GLN A 122 -0.39 7.95 -23.94
CA GLN A 122 1.02 7.77 -24.30
C GLN A 122 1.52 6.34 -24.15
N TYR A 123 1.10 5.63 -23.10
CA TYR A 123 1.69 4.32 -22.74
C TYR A 123 0.78 3.13 -23.01
N LEU A 124 -0.52 3.35 -23.22
CA LEU A 124 -1.48 2.28 -23.51
C LEU A 124 -2.24 2.50 -24.83
N GLY A 125 -2.08 3.66 -25.48
CA GLY A 125 -2.81 3.99 -26.69
C GLY A 125 -4.30 4.25 -26.48
N ILE A 126 -4.73 4.43 -25.22
CA ILE A 126 -6.13 4.66 -24.88
C ILE A 126 -6.42 6.16 -25.00
N GLU A 127 -7.09 6.54 -26.08
CA GLU A 127 -7.57 7.91 -26.26
C GLU A 127 -8.75 8.18 -25.33
N SER A 128 -8.54 9.05 -24.34
CA SER A 128 -9.59 9.53 -23.44
C SER A 128 -9.49 11.05 -23.31
N SER A 129 -10.59 11.69 -23.02
CA SER A 129 -10.60 13.07 -22.52
C SER A 129 -10.77 13.08 -21.00
N ILE A 130 -10.61 14.26 -20.39
CA ILE A 130 -10.68 14.40 -18.93
C ILE A 130 -12.12 14.35 -18.40
N ASP A 131 -13.10 14.80 -19.18
CA ASP A 131 -14.49 14.87 -18.74
C ASP A 131 -15.14 13.51 -18.49
N PRO A 132 -14.97 12.48 -19.35
CA PRO A 132 -15.42 11.12 -19.07
C PRO A 132 -14.82 10.56 -17.78
N MET A 133 -13.54 10.84 -17.50
CA MET A 133 -12.92 10.39 -16.24
C MET A 133 -13.60 11.02 -15.03
N TYR A 134 -13.89 12.33 -15.08
CA TYR A 134 -14.58 12.99 -13.98
C TYR A 134 -16.01 12.50 -13.79
N ARG A 135 -16.75 12.29 -14.88
CA ARG A 135 -18.10 11.70 -14.82
C ARG A 135 -18.04 10.27 -14.27
N PHE A 136 -17.04 9.50 -14.65
CA PHE A 136 -16.84 8.15 -14.13
C PHE A 136 -16.61 8.13 -12.62
N LEU A 137 -15.83 9.06 -12.06
CA LEU A 137 -15.68 9.20 -10.60
C LEU A 137 -17.02 9.41 -9.90
N ASP A 138 -17.94 10.16 -10.54
CA ASP A 138 -19.27 10.44 -10.03
C ASP A 138 -20.17 9.17 -10.04
N THR A 139 -19.79 8.09 -10.75
CA THR A 139 -20.55 6.82 -10.84
C THR A 139 -20.09 5.72 -9.88
N LEU A 140 -18.95 5.89 -9.22
CA LEU A 140 -18.37 4.81 -8.40
C LEU A 140 -19.15 4.60 -7.10
N ASP A 141 -19.61 3.38 -6.86
CA ASP A 141 -20.27 3.00 -5.62
C ASP A 141 -19.26 2.44 -4.59
N LYS A 142 -19.08 3.19 -3.49
CA LYS A 142 -18.27 2.77 -2.36
C LYS A 142 -18.72 1.43 -1.79
N ASN A 143 -20.03 1.23 -1.59
CA ASN A 143 -20.56 0.04 -0.94
C ASN A 143 -20.33 -1.22 -1.77
N GLU A 144 -20.49 -1.13 -3.09
CA GLU A 144 -20.20 -2.22 -4.02
C GLU A 144 -18.71 -2.62 -3.96
N LEU A 145 -17.81 -1.66 -4.17
CA LEU A 145 -16.37 -1.95 -4.24
C LEU A 145 -15.79 -2.41 -2.90
N THR A 146 -16.22 -1.82 -1.78
CA THR A 146 -15.80 -2.30 -0.45
C THR A 146 -16.40 -3.66 -0.10
N LYS A 147 -17.61 -3.99 -0.60
CA LYS A 147 -18.17 -5.34 -0.46
C LYS A 147 -17.36 -6.38 -1.21
N ILE A 148 -16.93 -6.09 -2.45
CA ILE A 148 -16.02 -6.94 -3.22
C ILE A 148 -14.70 -7.15 -2.45
N ALA A 149 -14.10 -6.07 -1.95
CA ALA A 149 -12.88 -6.14 -1.14
C ALA A 149 -13.07 -6.99 0.13
N PHE A 150 -14.17 -6.80 0.85
CA PHE A 150 -14.52 -7.61 2.02
C PHE A 150 -14.68 -9.08 1.66
N ASP A 151 -15.40 -9.40 0.60
CA ASP A 151 -15.63 -10.80 0.20
C ASP A 151 -14.31 -11.47 -0.21
N PHE A 152 -13.45 -10.78 -0.95
CA PHE A 152 -12.09 -11.25 -1.26
C PHE A 152 -11.28 -11.55 0.00
N VAL A 153 -11.20 -10.58 0.93
CA VAL A 153 -10.43 -10.71 2.18
C VAL A 153 -11.02 -11.79 3.09
N SER A 154 -12.34 -11.88 3.15
CA SER A 154 -13.07 -12.88 3.93
C SER A 154 -12.84 -14.28 3.39
N GLN A 155 -12.94 -14.50 2.08
CA GLN A 155 -12.64 -15.80 1.46
C GLN A 155 -11.19 -16.22 1.73
N LYS A 156 -10.25 -15.28 1.56
CA LYS A 156 -8.83 -15.50 1.78
C LYS A 156 -8.51 -15.93 3.23
N ASN A 157 -9.16 -15.29 4.19
CA ASN A 157 -8.90 -15.49 5.62
C ASN A 157 -9.85 -16.47 6.31
N LYS A 158 -10.80 -17.07 5.59
CA LYS A 158 -11.90 -17.86 6.16
C LYS A 158 -12.74 -17.06 7.16
N GLY A 159 -13.01 -15.81 6.81
CA GLY A 159 -13.71 -14.82 7.60
C GLY A 159 -12.81 -13.72 8.17
N VAL A 160 -13.43 -12.61 8.58
CA VAL A 160 -12.77 -11.49 9.25
C VAL A 160 -13.22 -11.49 10.72
N ALA A 161 -12.34 -11.92 11.62
CA ALA A 161 -12.62 -11.98 13.06
C ALA A 161 -11.85 -10.92 13.87
N LEU A 162 -10.85 -10.28 13.27
CA LEU A 162 -10.01 -9.27 13.89
C LEU A 162 -9.90 -8.09 12.93
N ILE A 163 -10.24 -6.90 13.43
CA ILE A 163 -10.14 -5.67 12.66
C ILE A 163 -9.23 -4.69 13.37
N PHE A 164 -8.42 -4.00 12.59
CA PHE A 164 -7.70 -2.83 13.05
C PHE A 164 -8.34 -1.59 12.46
N TYR A 165 -8.52 -0.60 13.32
CA TYR A 165 -9.01 0.71 12.93
C TYR A 165 -8.07 1.79 13.44
N ASP A 166 -7.57 2.58 12.51
CA ASP A 166 -6.86 3.82 12.78
C ASP A 166 -7.42 4.88 11.83
N VAL A 167 -7.24 6.14 12.22
CA VAL A 167 -7.66 7.30 11.43
C VAL A 167 -6.46 8.10 11.00
N THR A 168 -6.54 8.74 9.84
CA THR A 168 -5.55 9.69 9.37
C THR A 168 -6.22 10.95 8.85
N THR A 169 -5.48 12.04 8.79
CA THR A 169 -5.97 13.30 8.24
C THR A 169 -5.37 13.51 6.85
N LEU A 170 -6.19 13.93 5.88
CA LEU A 170 -5.73 14.41 4.58
C LEU A 170 -6.08 15.89 4.44
N TYR A 171 -5.06 16.73 4.29
CA TYR A 171 -5.24 18.16 4.02
C TYR A 171 -5.37 18.45 2.52
N PHE A 172 -6.01 19.57 2.20
CA PHE A 172 -6.19 20.09 0.84
C PHE A 172 -5.35 21.34 0.62
N GLU A 173 -4.81 21.49 -0.59
CA GLU A 173 -4.09 22.69 -1.03
C GLU A 173 -5.08 23.80 -1.44
N SER A 174 -5.94 24.18 -0.50
CA SER A 174 -6.97 25.20 -0.65
C SER A 174 -7.11 25.94 0.67
N ASN A 175 -7.47 27.22 0.63
CA ASN A 175 -7.72 27.99 1.86
C ASN A 175 -9.18 27.92 2.31
N ASP A 176 -10.08 27.47 1.43
CA ASP A 176 -11.52 27.51 1.61
C ASP A 176 -12.03 26.24 2.28
N GLU A 177 -12.78 26.42 3.36
CA GLU A 177 -13.52 25.34 3.99
C GLU A 177 -14.87 25.12 3.30
N ASP A 178 -15.40 23.91 3.39
CA ASP A 178 -16.78 23.59 3.03
C ASP A 178 -17.38 22.63 4.06
N ASP A 179 -18.52 22.01 3.75
CA ASP A 179 -19.22 21.11 4.69
C ASP A 179 -18.40 19.86 5.06
N LEU A 180 -17.44 19.45 4.23
CA LEU A 180 -16.58 18.30 4.50
C LEU A 180 -15.15 18.73 4.87
N ARG A 181 -14.57 19.65 4.10
CA ARG A 181 -13.18 20.10 4.22
C ARG A 181 -13.12 21.20 5.25
N LYS A 182 -12.69 20.86 6.47
CA LYS A 182 -12.64 21.78 7.61
C LYS A 182 -11.29 21.77 8.27
N LYS A 183 -10.85 22.92 8.76
CA LYS A 183 -9.62 23.10 9.52
C LYS A 183 -9.80 22.39 10.85
N GLY A 184 -8.77 21.68 11.25
CA GLY A 184 -8.82 20.80 12.40
C GLY A 184 -7.44 20.34 12.79
N PHE A 185 -7.39 19.37 13.68
CA PHE A 185 -6.14 18.73 14.04
C PHE A 185 -5.53 18.05 12.82
N SER A 186 -4.28 18.37 12.50
CA SER A 186 -3.52 17.75 11.42
C SER A 186 -2.46 16.80 11.97
N LYS A 187 -2.50 15.53 11.56
CA LYS A 187 -1.37 14.60 11.78
C LYS A 187 -0.12 15.03 10.99
N ASP A 188 -0.28 15.85 9.95
CA ASP A 188 0.80 16.37 9.10
C ASP A 188 1.23 17.81 9.51
N HIS A 189 0.77 18.31 10.66
CA HIS A 189 1.03 19.66 11.19
C HIS A 189 0.60 20.81 10.26
N LYS A 190 -0.42 20.60 9.42
CA LYS A 190 -1.05 21.58 8.52
C LYS A 190 -2.42 22.03 9.02
N ASN A 191 -2.48 22.49 10.27
CA ASN A 191 -3.74 22.85 10.93
C ASN A 191 -4.45 24.04 10.25
N GLU A 192 -3.70 24.87 9.54
CA GLU A 192 -4.18 26.04 8.79
C GLU A 192 -4.92 25.67 7.50
N LEU A 193 -4.75 24.45 7.00
CA LEU A 193 -5.39 23.96 5.78
C LEU A 193 -6.66 23.14 6.11
N PRO A 194 -7.72 23.23 5.28
CA PRO A 194 -8.88 22.36 5.35
C PRO A 194 -8.48 20.88 5.18
N GLN A 195 -9.12 20.00 5.95
CA GLN A 195 -8.80 18.57 5.97
C GLN A 195 -10.05 17.71 5.95
N ILE A 196 -9.83 16.42 5.74
CA ILE A 196 -10.79 15.35 6.03
C ILE A 196 -10.13 14.31 6.92
N VAL A 197 -10.93 13.62 7.71
CA VAL A 197 -10.50 12.46 8.50
C VAL A 197 -10.86 11.20 7.72
N ILE A 198 -9.95 10.24 7.63
CA ILE A 198 -10.18 8.95 6.97
C ILE A 198 -9.89 7.84 7.97
N GLY A 199 -10.87 6.97 8.21
CA GLY A 199 -10.70 5.71 8.95
C GLY A 199 -10.51 4.56 7.98
N LEU A 200 -9.53 3.70 8.21
CA LEU A 200 -9.28 2.51 7.39
C LEU A 200 -9.48 1.25 8.22
N PHE A 201 -10.22 0.28 7.66
CA PHE A 201 -10.42 -1.03 8.26
C PHE A 201 -9.55 -2.06 7.58
N VAL A 202 -8.76 -2.75 8.41
CA VAL A 202 -7.75 -3.70 7.95
C VAL A 202 -7.88 -5.00 8.74
N ASP A 203 -7.70 -6.13 8.07
CA ASP A 203 -7.75 -7.45 8.69
C ASP A 203 -6.44 -7.81 9.45
N LYS A 204 -6.41 -9.01 10.03
CA LYS A 204 -5.23 -9.57 10.71
C LYS A 204 -3.95 -9.59 9.86
N ASP A 205 -4.04 -9.72 8.53
CA ASP A 205 -2.89 -9.86 7.62
C ASP A 205 -2.49 -8.52 6.95
N GLY A 206 -3.24 -7.46 7.23
CA GLY A 206 -2.97 -6.12 6.72
C GLY A 206 -3.70 -5.79 5.42
N TYR A 207 -4.75 -6.52 5.06
CA TYR A 207 -5.59 -6.25 3.90
C TYR A 207 -6.65 -5.19 4.21
N PRO A 208 -6.68 -4.07 3.48
CA PRO A 208 -7.77 -3.12 3.58
C PRO A 208 -9.05 -3.73 2.99
N PHE A 209 -10.17 -3.61 3.69
CA PHE A 209 -11.45 -4.18 3.22
C PHE A 209 -12.61 -3.20 3.30
N ASP A 210 -12.51 -2.14 4.10
CA ASP A 210 -13.45 -1.01 4.07
C ASP A 210 -12.73 0.25 4.58
N PHE A 211 -13.33 1.41 4.37
CA PHE A 211 -12.85 2.68 4.92
C PHE A 211 -14.03 3.63 5.12
N ASP A 212 -13.87 4.66 5.94
CA ASP A 212 -14.82 5.77 6.04
C ASP A 212 -14.06 7.10 6.01
N PHE A 213 -14.77 8.17 5.67
CA PHE A 213 -14.22 9.52 5.73
C PHE A 213 -15.24 10.47 6.35
N TYR A 214 -14.73 11.45 7.07
CA TYR A 214 -15.49 12.38 7.89
C TYR A 214 -14.96 13.81 7.70
N GLU A 215 -15.72 14.77 8.22
CA GLU A 215 -15.34 16.17 8.29
C GLU A 215 -13.99 16.34 9.01
N GLY A 216 -13.12 17.22 8.50
CA GLY A 216 -11.77 17.44 9.05
C GLY A 216 -11.72 17.94 10.49
N SER A 217 -12.77 18.60 10.97
CA SER A 217 -12.89 19.11 12.33
C SER A 217 -13.29 18.01 13.34
N MET A 218 -13.77 16.86 12.84
CA MET A 218 -14.35 15.82 13.67
C MET A 218 -13.27 15.14 14.52
N PHE A 219 -13.47 15.16 15.84
CA PHE A 219 -12.56 14.50 16.76
C PHE A 219 -12.57 12.99 16.52
N GLU A 220 -11.38 12.39 16.45
CA GLU A 220 -11.16 10.95 16.19
C GLU A 220 -11.98 10.04 17.13
N GLY A 221 -12.20 10.47 18.37
CA GLY A 221 -13.02 9.71 19.32
C GLY A 221 -14.49 9.61 18.93
N HIS A 222 -15.04 10.56 18.17
CA HIS A 222 -16.44 10.53 17.72
C HIS A 222 -16.63 9.75 16.42
N THR A 223 -15.60 9.63 15.57
CA THR A 223 -15.70 8.84 14.33
C THR A 223 -15.76 7.34 14.63
N PHE A 224 -15.04 6.89 15.66
CA PHE A 224 -14.93 5.46 16.00
C PHE A 224 -16.27 4.74 16.20
N PRO A 225 -17.20 5.19 17.08
CA PRO A 225 -18.48 4.49 17.25
C PRO A 225 -19.33 4.45 15.98
N LEU A 226 -19.32 5.53 15.19
CA LEU A 226 -20.05 5.61 13.93
C LEU A 226 -19.52 4.62 12.92
N ALA A 227 -18.20 4.59 12.73
CA ALA A 227 -17.51 3.70 11.80
C ALA A 227 -17.77 2.23 12.15
N ILE A 228 -17.60 1.85 13.43
CA ILE A 228 -17.79 0.47 13.88
C ILE A 228 -19.25 0.05 13.74
N LYS A 229 -20.22 0.91 14.09
CA LYS A 229 -21.64 0.59 13.95
C LYS A 229 -22.04 0.38 12.48
N ALA A 230 -21.56 1.24 11.59
CA ALA A 230 -21.78 1.09 10.15
C ALA A 230 -21.19 -0.22 9.63
N LEU A 231 -19.95 -0.54 10.03
CA LEU A 231 -19.25 -1.75 9.63
C LEU A 231 -19.95 -3.02 10.10
N VAL A 232 -20.36 -3.08 11.38
CA VAL A 232 -21.07 -4.22 11.96
C VAL A 232 -22.43 -4.41 11.31
N THR A 233 -23.16 -3.32 11.04
CA THR A 233 -24.45 -3.37 10.35
C THR A 233 -24.30 -3.90 8.92
N LYS A 234 -23.25 -3.47 8.21
CA LYS A 234 -23.00 -3.82 6.82
C LYS A 234 -22.58 -5.28 6.62
N TYR A 235 -21.71 -5.82 7.48
CA TYR A 235 -21.12 -7.15 7.28
C TYR A 235 -21.58 -8.22 8.28
N GLN A 236 -22.32 -7.86 9.33
CA GLN A 236 -22.93 -8.79 10.29
C GLN A 236 -21.94 -9.83 10.86
N PHE A 237 -20.83 -9.35 11.42
CA PHE A 237 -19.80 -10.21 12.00
C PHE A 237 -20.32 -11.05 13.18
N LYS A 238 -19.87 -12.32 13.27
CA LYS A 238 -20.24 -13.23 14.37
C LYS A 238 -19.37 -13.06 15.63
N ASP A 239 -18.05 -13.02 15.47
CA ASP A 239 -17.06 -12.98 16.56
C ASP A 239 -16.00 -11.92 16.27
N LEU A 240 -16.41 -10.65 16.17
CA LEU A 240 -15.51 -9.54 15.86
C LEU A 240 -14.68 -9.11 17.08
N VAL A 241 -13.37 -8.96 16.87
CA VAL A 241 -12.44 -8.32 17.80
C VAL A 241 -11.92 -7.03 17.18
N VAL A 242 -12.15 -5.90 17.85
CA VAL A 242 -11.70 -4.58 17.43
C VAL A 242 -10.38 -4.23 18.11
N VAL A 243 -9.36 -3.94 17.32
CA VAL A 243 -8.06 -3.46 17.81
C VAL A 243 -7.88 -2.01 17.41
N ALA A 244 -7.62 -1.15 18.39
CA ALA A 244 -7.40 0.27 18.15
C ALA A 244 -6.40 0.86 19.15
N ASP A 245 -5.78 1.97 18.76
CA ASP A 245 -4.76 2.60 19.60
C ASP A 245 -5.35 3.22 20.88
N ALA A 246 -4.51 3.29 21.91
CA ALA A 246 -4.82 3.94 23.18
C ALA A 246 -5.17 5.43 23.03
N GLY A 247 -4.71 6.09 21.96
CA GLY A 247 -5.04 7.48 21.66
C GLY A 247 -6.51 7.67 21.30
N MET A 248 -7.09 6.72 20.54
CA MET A 248 -8.43 6.84 19.95
C MET A 248 -9.56 6.45 20.90
N LEU A 249 -9.25 5.73 21.97
CA LEU A 249 -10.26 5.14 22.84
C LEU A 249 -10.37 5.88 24.17
N SER A 250 -11.38 6.75 24.22
CA SER A 250 -11.92 7.29 25.46
C SER A 250 -12.67 6.19 26.26
N GLU A 251 -12.94 6.46 27.54
CA GLU A 251 -13.81 5.57 28.34
C GLU A 251 -15.19 5.38 27.68
N LYS A 252 -15.73 6.44 27.06
CA LYS A 252 -16.98 6.40 26.29
C LYS A 252 -16.92 5.40 25.12
N ASN A 253 -15.84 5.39 24.36
CA ASN A 253 -15.70 4.47 23.22
C ASN A 253 -15.56 3.00 23.67
N ILE A 254 -14.92 2.76 24.81
CA ILE A 254 -14.86 1.42 25.38
C ILE A 254 -16.23 0.98 25.89
N ASN A 255 -16.98 1.86 26.56
CA ASN A 255 -18.35 1.57 26.99
C ASN A 255 -19.29 1.29 25.81
N PHE A 256 -19.12 1.98 24.70
CA PHE A 256 -19.83 1.68 23.45
C PHE A 256 -19.57 0.24 22.99
N LEU A 257 -18.30 -0.19 22.89
CA LEU A 257 -17.95 -1.55 22.49
C LEU A 257 -18.53 -2.60 23.45
N GLU A 258 -18.52 -2.32 24.75
CA GLU A 258 -19.14 -3.20 25.76
C GLU A 258 -20.66 -3.29 25.56
N THR A 259 -21.33 -2.16 25.36
CA THR A 259 -22.80 -2.10 25.18
C THR A 259 -23.24 -2.85 23.93
N GLU A 260 -22.47 -2.74 22.83
CA GLU A 260 -22.69 -3.48 21.59
C GLU A 260 -22.20 -4.95 21.65
N ASN A 261 -21.72 -5.41 22.81
CA ASN A 261 -21.15 -6.75 23.04
C ASN A 261 -20.03 -7.14 22.05
N LEU A 262 -19.22 -6.16 21.63
CA LEU A 262 -18.08 -6.36 20.75
C LEU A 262 -16.82 -6.68 21.55
N ASN A 263 -16.00 -7.61 21.04
CA ASN A 263 -14.71 -7.87 21.66
C ASN A 263 -13.70 -6.80 21.26
N TYR A 264 -12.73 -6.51 22.12
CA TYR A 264 -11.69 -5.53 21.79
C TYR A 264 -10.33 -5.82 22.42
N ILE A 265 -9.28 -5.23 21.83
CA ILE A 265 -7.92 -5.18 22.39
C ILE A 265 -7.40 -3.75 22.20
N VAL A 266 -7.09 -3.08 23.30
CA VAL A 266 -6.82 -1.63 23.28
C VAL A 266 -5.67 -1.30 24.23
N GLY A 267 -4.83 -0.33 23.89
CA GLY A 267 -3.68 0.00 24.73
C GLY A 267 -4.10 0.64 26.06
N ALA A 268 -3.53 0.19 27.17
CA ALA A 268 -3.81 0.71 28.50
C ALA A 268 -2.93 1.94 28.82
N ARG A 269 -3.57 3.02 29.31
CA ARG A 269 -2.88 4.22 29.83
C ARG A 269 -2.45 3.99 31.28
N LEU A 270 -1.36 3.25 31.49
CA LEU A 270 -0.91 2.80 32.82
C LEU A 270 -0.75 3.93 33.86
N LYS A 271 -0.31 5.12 33.41
CA LYS A 271 -0.07 6.27 34.29
C LYS A 271 -1.35 6.84 34.91
N GLY A 272 -2.47 6.71 34.21
CA GLY A 272 -3.79 7.17 34.69
C GLY A 272 -4.51 6.18 35.58
N LEU A 273 -3.96 4.97 35.80
CA LEU A 273 -4.60 3.96 36.64
C LEU A 273 -4.53 4.32 38.12
N SER A 274 -5.49 3.81 38.89
CA SER A 274 -5.52 3.96 40.35
C SER A 274 -4.36 3.23 41.02
N GLU A 275 -3.93 3.71 42.20
CA GLU A 275 -2.85 3.08 42.96
C GLU A 275 -3.17 1.63 43.36
N LYS A 276 -4.45 1.28 43.51
CA LYS A 276 -4.89 -0.11 43.75
C LYS A 276 -4.50 -1.05 42.61
N ILE A 277 -4.55 -0.57 41.37
CA ILE A 277 -4.17 -1.36 40.18
C ILE A 277 -2.65 -1.29 39.96
N LYS A 278 -2.01 -0.15 40.22
CA LYS A 278 -0.55 0.03 40.01
C LYS A 278 0.33 -0.77 40.96
N LYS A 279 -0.02 -0.83 42.25
CA LYS A 279 0.76 -1.54 43.28
C LYS A 279 1.13 -2.99 42.89
N PRO A 280 0.18 -3.87 42.52
CA PRO A 280 0.52 -5.25 42.14
C PRO A 280 1.38 -5.32 40.87
N ILE A 281 1.21 -4.38 39.92
CA ILE A 281 2.03 -4.31 38.71
C ILE A 281 3.49 -4.02 39.05
N PHE A 282 3.75 -3.08 39.96
CA PHE A 282 5.12 -2.73 40.36
C PHE A 282 5.80 -3.76 41.26
N LEU A 283 5.02 -4.62 41.92
CA LEU A 283 5.53 -5.75 42.69
C LEU A 283 5.78 -6.99 41.83
N HIS A 284 5.28 -7.01 40.59
CA HIS A 284 5.41 -8.15 39.69
C HIS A 284 6.84 -8.31 39.17
N ASN A 285 7.36 -9.54 39.22
CA ASN A 285 8.69 -9.84 38.71
C ASN A 285 8.66 -10.19 37.22
N PHE A 286 8.78 -9.17 36.37
CA PHE A 286 8.80 -9.31 34.92
C PHE A 286 9.99 -10.11 34.35
N THR A 287 11.04 -10.37 35.15
CA THR A 287 12.17 -11.21 34.72
C THR A 287 11.83 -12.69 34.75
N GLN A 288 10.96 -13.12 35.66
CA GLN A 288 10.54 -14.52 35.80
C GLN A 288 9.28 -14.79 34.96
N ILE A 289 8.32 -13.87 35.00
CA ILE A 289 7.07 -13.97 34.24
C ILE A 289 6.95 -12.72 33.35
N PRO A 290 7.16 -12.83 32.03
CA PRO A 290 7.34 -11.68 31.14
C PRO A 290 6.07 -10.85 30.91
N PHE A 291 4.94 -11.29 31.46
CA PHE A 291 3.68 -10.57 31.46
C PHE A 291 2.99 -10.62 32.82
N PHE A 292 2.23 -9.58 33.12
CA PHE A 292 1.26 -9.51 34.21
C PHE A 292 -0.13 -9.59 33.60
N ASP A 293 -0.98 -10.50 34.08
CA ASP A 293 -2.33 -10.73 33.55
C ASP A 293 -3.32 -10.79 34.71
N THR A 294 -4.31 -9.91 34.73
CA THR A 294 -5.31 -9.86 35.79
C THR A 294 -6.64 -9.35 35.25
N THR A 295 -7.74 -9.87 35.78
CA THR A 295 -9.10 -9.42 35.46
C THR A 295 -9.65 -8.56 36.60
N TYR A 296 -10.14 -7.37 36.23
CA TYR A 296 -10.75 -6.42 37.15
C TYR A 296 -12.25 -6.32 36.88
N LYS A 297 -13.05 -6.22 37.94
CA LYS A 297 -14.47 -5.86 37.84
C LYS A 297 -14.59 -4.36 37.76
N ILE A 298 -15.10 -3.86 36.64
CA ILE A 298 -15.27 -2.42 36.38
C ILE A 298 -16.74 -2.15 36.14
N LYS A 299 -17.27 -1.12 36.82
CA LYS A 299 -18.63 -0.63 36.60
C LYS A 299 -18.63 0.23 35.35
N ILE A 300 -19.43 -0.14 34.36
CA ILE A 300 -19.63 0.66 33.14
C ILE A 300 -20.70 1.73 33.36
N GLU A 301 -20.82 2.70 32.45
CA GLU A 301 -21.76 3.83 32.56
C GLU A 301 -23.23 3.39 32.73
N SER A 302 -23.62 2.23 32.17
CA SER A 302 -24.97 1.66 32.36
C SER A 302 -25.26 1.17 33.78
N GLY A 303 -24.25 1.17 34.65
CA GLY A 303 -24.33 0.66 36.02
C GLY A 303 -24.00 -0.83 36.15
N GLU A 304 -23.87 -1.57 35.04
CA GLU A 304 -23.50 -2.98 35.00
C GLU A 304 -22.02 -3.17 35.42
N ILE A 305 -21.73 -4.27 36.12
CA ILE A 305 -20.35 -4.66 36.46
C ILE A 305 -19.86 -5.65 35.43
N ARG A 306 -18.80 -5.29 34.69
CA ARG A 306 -18.17 -6.14 33.68
C ARG A 306 -16.74 -6.51 34.05
N ASN A 307 -16.33 -7.67 33.59
CA ASN A 307 -14.96 -8.15 33.74
C ASN A 307 -14.09 -7.57 32.63
N LYS A 308 -13.08 -6.79 32.98
CA LYS A 308 -12.10 -6.22 32.08
C LYS A 308 -10.72 -6.76 32.40
N ARG A 309 -10.05 -7.36 31.42
CA ARG A 309 -8.74 -7.99 31.58
C ARG A 309 -7.64 -6.99 31.23
N LEU A 310 -6.68 -6.84 32.13
CA LEU A 310 -5.47 -6.05 31.96
C LEU A 310 -4.30 -7.01 31.77
N ILE A 311 -3.66 -6.92 30.61
CA ILE A 311 -2.40 -7.60 30.32
C ILE A 311 -1.31 -6.54 30.25
N ILE A 312 -0.15 -6.79 30.83
CA ILE A 312 1.01 -5.90 30.77
C ILE A 312 2.22 -6.73 30.42
N ASP A 313 3.00 -6.29 29.44
CA ASP A 313 4.31 -6.85 29.15
C ASP A 313 5.42 -5.87 29.55
N TYR A 314 6.62 -6.41 29.66
CA TYR A 314 7.83 -5.64 29.88
C TYR A 314 8.83 -5.86 28.76
N SER A 315 9.46 -4.79 28.31
CA SER A 315 10.55 -4.84 27.33
C SER A 315 11.75 -4.02 27.77
N GLN A 316 12.92 -4.67 27.82
CA GLN A 316 14.18 -4.01 28.13
C GLN A 316 14.55 -2.94 27.09
N THR A 317 14.24 -3.17 25.81
CA THR A 317 14.51 -2.20 24.74
C THR A 317 13.62 -0.98 24.89
N ARG A 318 12.35 -1.16 25.27
CA ARG A 318 11.43 -0.07 25.61
C ARG A 318 11.90 0.69 26.86
N ALA A 319 12.33 -0.01 27.91
CA ALA A 319 12.84 0.62 29.13
C ALA A 319 14.03 1.56 28.85
N LYS A 320 15.01 1.09 28.05
CA LYS A 320 16.14 1.92 27.61
C LYS A 320 15.69 3.16 26.83
N LYS A 321 14.74 2.99 25.90
CA LYS A 321 14.21 4.09 25.08
C LYS A 321 13.44 5.11 25.92
N ASP A 322 12.60 4.65 26.85
CA ASP A 322 11.81 5.50 27.74
C ASP A 322 12.72 6.30 28.68
N ASN A 323 13.75 5.66 29.26
CA ASN A 323 14.76 6.33 30.07
C ASN A 323 15.50 7.40 29.26
N HIS A 324 16.01 7.06 28.08
CA HIS A 324 16.72 8.00 27.21
C HIS A 324 15.84 9.21 26.83
N ASN A 325 14.58 8.98 26.49
CA ASN A 325 13.62 10.04 26.16
C ASN A 325 13.35 10.96 27.37
N ARG A 326 13.23 10.39 28.58
CA ARG A 326 13.06 11.16 29.81
C ARG A 326 14.29 12.01 30.10
N GLU A 327 15.48 11.43 30.10
CA GLU A 327 16.75 12.15 30.33
C GLU A 327 16.95 13.28 29.32
N LYS A 328 16.69 13.01 28.03
CA LYS A 328 16.76 14.02 26.97
C LYS A 328 15.79 15.18 27.20
N LEU A 329 14.59 14.92 27.70
CA LEU A 329 13.63 15.96 28.01
C LEU A 329 14.05 16.80 29.22
N ILE A 330 14.57 16.15 30.27
CA ILE A 330 15.08 16.83 31.47
C ILE A 330 16.26 17.73 31.10
N LYS A 331 17.26 17.22 30.39
CA LYS A 331 18.42 18.00 29.93
C LYS A 331 18.00 19.24 29.12
N LYS A 332 17.05 19.07 28.20
CA LYS A 332 16.49 20.20 27.43
C LYS A 332 15.77 21.24 28.30
N LEU A 333 15.18 20.83 29.42
CA LEU A 333 14.55 21.76 30.37
C LEU A 333 15.62 22.49 31.19
N GLU A 334 16.66 21.78 31.66
CA GLU A 334 17.80 22.37 32.38
C GLU A 334 18.50 23.44 31.54
N GLU A 335 18.83 23.13 30.28
CA GLU A 335 19.45 24.08 29.34
C GLU A 335 18.59 25.34 29.15
N LYS A 336 17.26 25.18 29.05
CA LYS A 336 16.33 26.31 28.88
C LYS A 336 16.23 27.17 30.14
N ILE A 337 16.16 26.54 31.32
CA ILE A 337 16.15 27.23 32.62
C ILE A 337 17.43 28.06 32.77
N ASN A 338 18.59 27.46 32.49
CA ASN A 338 19.89 28.14 32.58
C ASN A 338 20.01 29.31 31.61
N SER A 339 19.40 29.22 30.42
CA SER A 339 19.44 30.28 29.41
C SER A 339 18.57 31.51 29.71
N ARG A 340 17.79 31.52 30.81
CA ARG A 340 16.84 32.58 31.21
C ARG A 340 15.85 33.03 30.11
N LYS A 341 15.65 32.23 29.05
CA LYS A 341 14.68 32.54 27.99
C LYS A 341 13.25 32.27 28.51
N PRO A 342 12.28 33.16 28.24
CA PRO A 342 10.89 32.95 28.65
C PRO A 342 10.34 31.65 28.04
N LEU A 343 9.88 30.73 28.88
CA LEU A 343 9.24 29.48 28.45
C LEU A 343 7.75 29.73 28.18
N VAL A 344 7.40 29.95 26.93
CA VAL A 344 6.01 30.25 26.49
C VAL A 344 5.11 29.01 26.47
N LYS A 345 5.62 27.80 26.74
CA LYS A 345 4.85 26.54 26.59
C LYS A 345 5.05 25.57 27.75
N LYS A 346 3.94 25.07 28.32
CA LYS A 346 3.95 23.98 29.32
C LYS A 346 4.70 22.76 28.78
N SER A 347 5.66 22.26 29.56
CA SER A 347 6.40 21.02 29.30
C SER A 347 6.16 20.02 30.45
N LYS A 348 6.31 18.72 30.17
CA LYS A 348 5.81 17.63 31.03
C LYS A 348 6.37 17.62 32.46
N TYR A 349 7.65 17.98 32.64
CA TYR A 349 8.34 18.03 33.94
C TYR A 349 8.65 19.46 34.39
N LEU A 350 8.02 20.47 33.78
CA LEU A 350 8.25 21.87 34.14
C LEU A 350 7.29 22.28 35.25
N ILE A 351 7.81 22.89 36.32
CA ILE A 351 7.03 23.56 37.36
C ILE A 351 7.03 25.05 37.04
N LEU A 352 5.83 25.64 36.97
CA LEU A 352 5.63 27.07 36.81
C LEU A 352 5.12 27.64 38.13
N GLU A 353 5.62 28.81 38.53
CA GLU A 353 5.07 29.61 39.62
C GLU A 353 3.94 30.53 39.10
N ASN A 354 3.19 31.12 40.04
CA ASN A 354 2.17 32.13 39.71
C ASN A 354 2.80 33.23 38.85
N GLN A 355 2.11 33.64 37.77
CA GLN A 355 2.58 34.57 36.73
C GLN A 355 3.51 34.01 35.64
N GLY A 356 3.68 32.69 35.53
CA GLY A 356 4.36 32.07 34.39
C GLY A 356 5.89 32.09 34.44
N THR A 357 6.45 32.50 35.59
CA THR A 357 7.86 32.37 35.93
C THR A 357 8.23 30.91 36.18
N ILE A 358 9.43 30.53 35.76
CA ILE A 358 9.89 29.14 35.84
C ILE A 358 10.37 28.84 37.25
N ALA A 359 9.71 27.89 37.92
CA ALA A 359 10.05 27.51 39.30
C ALA A 359 11.07 26.38 39.38
N GLY A 360 11.11 25.48 38.38
CA GLY A 360 12.08 24.38 38.32
C GLY A 360 11.59 23.13 37.59
N ILE A 361 12.24 22.00 37.86
CA ILE A 361 11.94 20.70 37.27
C ILE A 361 11.27 19.80 38.31
N ASP A 362 10.17 19.14 37.92
CA ASP A 362 9.45 18.16 38.74
C ASP A 362 10.17 16.80 38.75
N THR A 363 11.16 16.68 39.62
CA THR A 363 11.96 15.46 39.81
C THR A 363 11.14 14.30 40.35
N LYS A 364 10.14 14.58 41.19
CA LYS A 364 9.23 13.55 41.74
C LYS A 364 8.42 12.88 40.64
N LYS A 365 7.87 13.66 39.71
CA LYS A 365 7.15 13.14 38.55
C LYS A 365 8.05 12.37 37.60
N ALA A 366 9.31 12.79 37.43
CA ALA A 366 10.30 12.05 36.64
C ALA A 366 10.61 10.67 37.26
N GLU A 367 10.77 10.58 38.58
CA GLU A 367 10.96 9.32 39.32
C GLU A 367 9.72 8.41 39.27
N LEU A 368 8.51 8.97 39.37
CA LEU A 368 7.29 8.20 39.16
C LEU A 368 7.21 7.64 37.73
N ASP A 369 7.57 8.45 36.73
CA ASP A 369 7.60 8.02 35.34
C ASP A 369 8.62 6.92 35.07
N LYS A 370 9.76 6.92 35.77
CA LYS A 370 10.80 5.87 35.71
C LYS A 370 10.28 4.49 36.09
N ARG A 371 9.35 4.41 37.04
CA ARG A 371 8.72 3.12 37.43
C ARG A 371 7.88 2.49 36.32
N HIS A 372 7.51 3.27 35.31
CA HIS A 372 6.75 2.80 34.16
C HIS A 372 7.62 2.41 32.96
N ASP A 373 8.94 2.59 33.05
CA ASP A 373 9.84 2.31 31.92
C ASP A 373 9.74 0.85 31.51
N GLY A 374 9.56 0.62 30.21
CA GLY A 374 9.49 -0.73 29.66
C GLY A 374 8.12 -1.39 29.80
N LEU A 375 7.20 -0.86 30.62
CA LEU A 375 5.85 -1.41 30.78
C LEU A 375 4.93 -0.93 29.66
N LYS A 376 4.25 -1.87 29.01
CA LYS A 376 3.14 -1.58 28.10
C LYS A 376 1.94 -2.43 28.48
N GLY A 377 0.77 -1.80 28.55
CA GLY A 377 -0.45 -2.46 28.97
C GLY A 377 -1.49 -2.52 27.87
N TYR A 378 -2.43 -3.46 28.02
CA TYR A 378 -3.50 -3.78 27.08
C TYR A 378 -4.76 -4.11 27.87
N TRP A 379 -5.87 -3.45 27.54
CA TRP A 379 -7.21 -3.77 28.02
C TRP A 379 -7.95 -4.62 27.01
N THR A 380 -8.68 -5.63 27.48
CA THR A 380 -9.54 -6.47 26.65
C THR A 380 -10.69 -7.06 27.47
N ASN A 381 -11.82 -7.35 26.82
CA ASN A 381 -12.90 -8.15 27.37
C ASN A 381 -12.82 -9.64 26.95
N LEU A 382 -11.77 -10.03 26.24
CA LEU A 382 -11.54 -11.42 25.82
C LEU A 382 -11.25 -12.32 27.03
N LYS A 383 -12.15 -13.28 27.26
CA LYS A 383 -11.97 -14.33 28.26
C LYS A 383 -10.85 -15.30 27.84
N LEU A 384 -10.06 -15.76 28.81
CA LEU A 384 -9.17 -16.91 28.65
C LEU A 384 -10.01 -18.14 28.28
N LYS A 385 -9.71 -18.80 27.14
CA LYS A 385 -10.37 -20.06 26.75
C LYS A 385 -9.39 -21.23 26.89
N SER A 386 -9.86 -22.34 27.46
CA SER A 386 -9.10 -23.55 27.86
C SER A 386 -8.28 -24.24 26.74
N LYS A 387 -8.51 -23.93 25.46
CA LYS A 387 -7.83 -24.55 24.31
C LYS A 387 -6.91 -23.59 23.53
N ASN A 388 -5.92 -22.98 24.18
CA ASN A 388 -4.90 -22.11 23.55
C ASN A 388 -5.41 -20.83 22.84
N LYS A 389 -6.62 -20.37 23.11
CA LYS A 389 -7.17 -19.11 22.56
C LYS A 389 -7.11 -17.98 23.59
N ASN A 390 -6.70 -16.78 23.16
CA ASN A 390 -6.62 -15.55 23.96
C ASN A 390 -5.57 -15.60 25.09
N LYS A 391 -4.46 -16.30 24.87
CA LYS A 391 -3.30 -16.23 25.78
C LYS A 391 -2.75 -14.80 25.80
N PRO A 392 -2.15 -14.33 26.93
CA PRO A 392 -1.58 -12.98 27.01
C PRO A 392 -0.69 -12.62 25.82
N LEU A 393 0.23 -13.51 25.46
CA LEU A 393 1.15 -13.32 24.34
C LEU A 393 0.44 -13.18 22.98
N GLN A 394 -0.67 -13.90 22.75
CA GLN A 394 -1.44 -13.77 21.51
C GLN A 394 -2.15 -12.42 21.43
N ILE A 395 -2.68 -11.93 22.55
CA ILE A 395 -3.34 -10.61 22.62
C ILE A 395 -2.31 -9.50 22.38
N ILE A 396 -1.12 -9.64 22.98
CA ILE A 396 0.00 -8.73 22.76
C ILE A 396 0.40 -8.73 21.28
N ASP A 397 0.56 -9.90 20.67
CA ASP A 397 0.89 -10.03 19.23
C ASP A 397 -0.19 -9.44 18.31
N GLN A 398 -1.47 -9.71 18.61
CA GLN A 398 -2.60 -9.12 17.90
C GLN A 398 -2.57 -7.60 18.00
N TYR A 399 -2.31 -7.01 19.17
CA TYR A 399 -2.16 -5.56 19.28
C TYR A 399 -0.94 -5.04 18.53
N HIS A 400 0.19 -5.75 18.56
CA HIS A 400 1.37 -5.34 17.81
C HIS A 400 1.07 -5.21 16.32
N ASN A 401 0.26 -6.09 15.75
CA ASN A 401 -0.18 -6.00 14.35
C ASN A 401 -0.95 -4.72 13.98
N LEU A 402 -1.26 -3.82 14.92
CA LEU A 402 -1.80 -2.48 14.63
C LEU A 402 -0.90 -1.67 13.66
N TRP A 403 0.42 -1.92 13.68
CA TRP A 403 1.35 -1.32 12.72
C TRP A 403 0.99 -1.64 11.26
N LYS A 404 0.21 -2.70 10.99
CA LYS A 404 -0.24 -3.04 9.63
C LYS A 404 -1.17 -1.97 9.06
N VAL A 405 -2.01 -1.34 9.89
CA VAL A 405 -2.84 -0.19 9.45
C VAL A 405 -1.98 1.03 9.22
N GLU A 406 -1.00 1.29 10.09
CA GLU A 406 -0.05 2.38 9.90
C GLU A 406 0.74 2.18 8.58
N LYS A 407 1.14 0.95 8.27
CA LYS A 407 1.77 0.61 6.98
C LYS A 407 0.81 0.90 5.83
N ALA A 408 -0.45 0.48 5.92
CA ALA A 408 -1.47 0.71 4.90
C ALA A 408 -1.69 2.21 4.65
N PHE A 409 -1.82 3.02 5.70
CA PHE A 409 -1.90 4.48 5.56
C PHE A 409 -0.64 5.09 4.96
N ARG A 410 0.54 4.63 5.38
CA ARG A 410 1.80 5.09 4.80
C ARG A 410 1.84 4.81 3.30
N MET A 411 1.49 3.60 2.87
CA MET A 411 1.42 3.24 1.46
C MET A 411 0.41 4.10 0.70
N SER A 412 -0.77 4.35 1.27
CA SER A 412 -1.77 5.27 0.68
C SER A 412 -1.23 6.68 0.48
N LYS A 413 -0.50 7.22 1.48
CA LYS A 413 0.03 8.58 1.43
C LYS A 413 1.27 8.73 0.56
N SER A 414 2.23 7.80 0.63
CA SER A 414 3.52 7.93 -0.07
C SER A 414 3.52 7.28 -1.44
N ASP A 415 3.08 6.02 -1.53
CA ASP A 415 3.20 5.22 -2.75
C ASP A 415 2.05 5.53 -3.70
N LEU A 416 0.82 5.54 -3.18
CA LEU A 416 -0.35 5.91 -3.96
C LEU A 416 -0.52 7.42 -4.08
N GLN A 417 0.19 8.23 -3.30
CA GLN A 417 0.05 9.70 -3.28
C GLN A 417 -1.40 10.17 -3.20
N GLU A 418 -2.20 9.63 -2.27
CA GLU A 418 -3.57 10.12 -1.97
C GLU A 418 -3.64 11.65 -1.89
N ARG A 419 -2.52 12.31 -1.58
CA ARG A 419 -2.30 13.73 -1.81
C ARG A 419 -1.24 13.97 -2.88
N PRO A 420 -1.40 15.02 -3.71
CA PRO A 420 -2.45 16.05 -3.68
C PRO A 420 -3.82 15.59 -4.20
N ILE A 421 -4.90 16.05 -3.57
CA ILE A 421 -6.29 15.82 -4.01
C ILE A 421 -6.73 17.00 -4.90
N PHE A 422 -6.85 16.76 -6.20
CA PHE A 422 -7.20 17.79 -7.19
C PHE A 422 -8.72 17.98 -7.39
N HIS A 423 -9.55 17.39 -6.54
CA HIS A 423 -11.01 17.40 -6.68
C HIS A 423 -11.66 18.29 -5.61
N ARG A 424 -12.71 19.02 -6.00
CA ARG A 424 -13.49 19.89 -5.11
C ARG A 424 -14.90 19.34 -4.81
N LYS A 425 -15.50 18.61 -5.74
CA LYS A 425 -16.82 17.98 -5.54
C LYS A 425 -16.68 16.76 -4.64
N LEU A 426 -17.59 16.62 -3.69
CA LEU A 426 -17.64 15.51 -2.74
C LEU A 426 -17.56 14.14 -3.43
N GLU A 427 -18.42 13.90 -4.43
CA GLU A 427 -18.45 12.61 -5.13
C GLU A 427 -17.13 12.28 -5.85
N ARG A 428 -16.40 13.30 -6.34
CA ARG A 428 -15.10 13.10 -6.99
C ARG A 428 -13.97 12.85 -6.00
N ILE A 429 -14.05 13.49 -4.83
CA ILE A 429 -13.13 13.18 -3.72
C ILE A 429 -13.35 11.73 -3.30
N ARG A 430 -14.62 11.31 -3.12
CA ARG A 430 -14.99 9.92 -2.82
C ARG A 430 -14.46 8.94 -3.86
N GLY A 431 -14.73 9.19 -5.15
CA GLY A 431 -14.24 8.34 -6.24
C GLY A 431 -12.71 8.24 -6.27
N HIS A 432 -12.00 9.34 -5.99
CA HIS A 432 -10.54 9.32 -5.87
C HIS A 432 -10.04 8.46 -4.70
N LEU A 433 -10.63 8.62 -3.52
CA LEU A 433 -10.28 7.81 -2.34
C LEU A 433 -10.58 6.33 -2.60
N LEU A 434 -11.67 6.02 -3.29
CA LEU A 434 -12.07 4.66 -3.62
C LEU A 434 -11.10 4.00 -4.61
N ILE A 435 -10.60 4.74 -5.61
CA ILE A 435 -9.51 4.27 -6.49
C ILE A 435 -8.26 3.98 -5.66
N CYS A 436 -7.87 4.89 -4.75
CA CYS A 436 -6.69 4.66 -3.89
C CYS A 436 -6.87 3.43 -3.00
N PHE A 437 -8.07 3.23 -2.43
CA PHE A 437 -8.42 2.03 -1.67
C PHE A 437 -8.27 0.75 -2.51
N CYS A 438 -8.82 0.71 -3.72
CA CYS A 438 -8.70 -0.45 -4.61
C CYS A 438 -7.23 -0.70 -5.00
N SER A 439 -6.47 0.35 -5.32
CA SER A 439 -5.04 0.25 -5.59
C SER A 439 -4.25 -0.28 -4.39
N LEU A 440 -4.60 0.13 -3.17
CA LEU A 440 -3.95 -0.36 -1.95
C LEU A 440 -4.17 -1.86 -1.77
N LEU A 441 -5.38 -2.35 -2.06
CA LEU A 441 -5.69 -3.78 -2.02
C LEU A 441 -4.89 -4.58 -3.06
N VAL A 442 -4.82 -4.08 -4.31
CA VAL A 442 -4.01 -4.70 -5.39
C VAL A 442 -2.52 -4.74 -5.02
N MET A 443 -1.98 -3.63 -4.49
CA MET A 443 -0.59 -3.57 -4.03
C MET A 443 -0.32 -4.55 -2.90
N LYS A 444 -1.24 -4.64 -1.93
CA LYS A 444 -1.12 -5.56 -0.79
C LYS A 444 -1.16 -7.02 -1.25
N GLU A 445 -2.01 -7.35 -2.20
CA GLU A 445 -2.04 -8.69 -2.79
C GLU A 445 -0.77 -9.00 -3.58
N THR A 446 -0.25 -8.02 -4.33
CA THR A 446 1.03 -8.13 -5.03
C THR A 446 2.17 -8.42 -4.06
N GLU A 447 2.29 -7.65 -2.97
CA GLU A 447 3.29 -7.87 -1.93
C GLU A 447 3.21 -9.30 -1.36
N ARG A 448 2.00 -9.83 -1.16
CA ARG A 448 1.83 -11.19 -0.65
C ARG A 448 2.30 -12.24 -1.66
N ILE A 449 1.88 -12.13 -2.93
CA ILE A 449 2.23 -13.10 -3.97
C ILE A 449 3.74 -13.13 -4.20
N LEU A 450 4.38 -11.96 -4.18
CA LEU A 450 5.83 -11.80 -4.39
C LEU A 450 6.66 -11.96 -3.12
N ALA A 451 6.07 -12.13 -1.94
CA ALA A 451 6.82 -12.33 -0.70
C ALA A 451 7.91 -13.43 -0.78
N PRO A 452 7.69 -14.58 -1.47
CA PRO A 452 8.72 -15.62 -1.61
C PRO A 452 9.88 -15.26 -2.54
N THR A 453 9.73 -14.25 -3.41
CA THR A 453 10.76 -13.90 -4.41
C THR A 453 11.74 -12.84 -3.90
N GLU A 454 11.46 -12.25 -2.72
CA GLU A 454 12.19 -11.10 -2.15
C GLU A 454 12.25 -9.85 -3.06
N ILE A 455 11.45 -9.82 -4.13
CA ILE A 455 11.35 -8.66 -5.03
C ILE A 455 10.37 -7.65 -4.41
N SER A 456 10.87 -6.45 -4.08
CA SER A 456 10.03 -5.39 -3.54
C SER A 456 9.01 -4.88 -4.58
N LEU A 457 7.92 -4.29 -4.11
CA LEU A 457 6.91 -3.70 -4.98
C LEU A 457 7.48 -2.55 -5.84
N VAL A 458 8.37 -1.73 -5.29
CA VAL A 458 9.06 -0.65 -6.02
C VAL A 458 9.89 -1.23 -7.16
N LYS A 459 10.65 -2.29 -6.89
CA LYS A 459 11.46 -2.98 -7.89
C LYS A 459 10.58 -3.65 -8.96
N THR A 460 9.44 -4.23 -8.54
CA THR A 460 8.43 -4.79 -9.44
C THR A 460 7.95 -3.74 -10.43
N ILE A 461 7.54 -2.55 -9.97
CA ILE A 461 7.10 -1.45 -10.84
C ILE A 461 8.22 -1.04 -11.82
N GLN A 462 9.47 -0.95 -11.37
CA GLN A 462 10.60 -0.62 -12.24
C GLN A 462 10.87 -1.67 -13.32
N ILE A 463 10.71 -2.96 -13.00
CA ILE A 463 10.88 -4.05 -13.96
C ILE A 463 9.74 -4.03 -14.97
N LEU A 464 8.49 -3.96 -14.50
CA LEU A 464 7.30 -3.98 -15.35
C LEU A 464 7.23 -2.77 -16.29
N GLY A 465 7.75 -1.62 -15.86
CA GLY A 465 7.84 -0.41 -16.70
C GLY A 465 8.76 -0.55 -17.93
N LYS A 466 9.61 -1.58 -17.97
CA LYS A 466 10.45 -1.91 -19.13
C LYS A 466 9.81 -2.92 -20.07
N ILE A 467 8.70 -3.53 -19.66
CA ILE A 467 8.01 -4.56 -20.42
C ILE A 467 6.92 -3.90 -21.26
N GLY A 468 7.00 -4.13 -22.56
CA GLY A 468 6.14 -3.46 -23.51
C GLY A 468 6.11 -4.11 -24.88
N GLN A 469 5.24 -3.56 -25.71
CA GLN A 469 5.06 -3.95 -27.09
C GLN A 469 5.19 -2.72 -27.99
N GLY A 470 6.00 -2.83 -29.03
CA GLY A 470 6.28 -1.77 -29.99
C GLY A 470 5.71 -2.06 -31.37
N GLU A 471 5.17 -1.04 -32.03
CA GLU A 471 4.81 -1.11 -33.45
C GLU A 471 6.00 -0.65 -34.30
N VAL A 472 6.43 -1.49 -35.24
CA VAL A 472 7.60 -1.23 -36.07
C VAL A 472 7.25 -1.30 -37.55
N ILE A 473 7.71 -0.28 -38.29
CA ILE A 473 7.65 -0.25 -39.74
C ILE A 473 9.01 -0.65 -40.32
N LEU A 474 9.03 -1.76 -41.06
CA LEU A 474 10.19 -2.26 -41.81
C LEU A 474 9.92 -2.11 -43.31
N GLY A 475 10.34 -0.99 -43.89
CA GLY A 475 10.01 -0.66 -45.28
C GLY A 475 8.50 -0.43 -45.46
N LYS A 476 7.79 -1.39 -46.07
CA LYS A 476 6.31 -1.36 -46.24
C LYS A 476 5.56 -2.24 -45.24
N LEU A 477 6.27 -3.03 -44.43
CA LEU A 477 5.68 -3.93 -43.45
C LEU A 477 5.42 -3.21 -42.14
N LYS A 478 4.23 -3.41 -41.56
CA LYS A 478 3.93 -3.10 -40.16
C LYS A 478 3.92 -4.41 -39.38
N THR A 479 4.66 -4.48 -38.28
CA THR A 479 4.71 -5.64 -37.37
C THR A 479 4.84 -5.15 -35.93
N THR A 480 4.59 -6.03 -34.96
CA THR A 480 4.75 -5.75 -33.54
C THR A 480 5.94 -6.50 -32.97
N ILE A 481 6.71 -5.86 -32.09
CA ILE A 481 7.79 -6.46 -31.33
C ILE A 481 7.46 -6.43 -29.84
N ASP A 482 7.86 -7.46 -29.10
CA ASP A 482 7.72 -7.50 -27.63
C ASP A 482 9.10 -7.29 -26.99
N SER A 483 9.12 -6.66 -25.81
CA SER A 483 10.32 -6.60 -24.98
C SER A 483 10.78 -7.99 -24.55
N GLU A 484 12.08 -8.23 -24.53
CA GLU A 484 12.64 -9.43 -23.91
C GLU A 484 12.46 -9.40 -22.39
N LEU A 485 12.01 -10.52 -21.81
CA LEU A 485 11.86 -10.66 -20.37
C LEU A 485 13.20 -11.05 -19.73
N GLY A 486 13.74 -10.17 -18.89
CA GLY A 486 14.85 -10.50 -17.99
C GLY A 486 14.45 -11.55 -16.94
N ASP A 487 15.43 -12.13 -16.24
CA ASP A 487 15.19 -13.23 -15.29
C ASP A 487 14.27 -12.83 -14.13
N GLU A 488 14.40 -11.61 -13.62
CA GLU A 488 13.52 -11.08 -12.57
C GLU A 488 12.08 -10.87 -13.08
N ALA A 489 11.92 -10.42 -14.33
CA ALA A 489 10.61 -10.29 -14.97
C ALA A 489 9.96 -11.67 -15.14
N LYS A 490 10.71 -12.67 -15.64
CA LYS A 490 10.22 -14.06 -15.71
C LYS A 490 9.81 -14.60 -14.35
N THR A 491 10.55 -14.26 -13.30
CA THR A 491 10.25 -14.66 -11.93
C THR A 491 8.92 -14.07 -11.45
N ILE A 492 8.69 -12.78 -11.68
CA ILE A 492 7.42 -12.11 -11.38
C ILE A 492 6.26 -12.76 -12.14
N TYR A 493 6.44 -12.98 -13.46
CA TYR A 493 5.39 -13.57 -14.31
C TYR A 493 5.07 -15.00 -13.89
N ARG A 494 6.08 -15.82 -13.59
CA ARG A 494 5.88 -17.18 -13.07
C ARG A 494 5.09 -17.17 -11.77
N GLN A 495 5.46 -16.28 -10.85
CA GLN A 495 4.86 -16.24 -9.52
C GLN A 495 3.41 -15.76 -9.55
N ILE A 496 3.06 -14.84 -10.45
CA ILE A 496 1.73 -14.22 -10.51
C ILE A 496 0.81 -14.95 -11.50
N LEU A 497 1.32 -15.34 -12.67
CA LEU A 497 0.53 -15.94 -13.75
C LEU A 497 0.62 -17.48 -13.78
N GLY A 498 1.56 -18.09 -13.04
CA GLY A 498 1.72 -19.54 -12.97
C GLY A 498 2.42 -20.18 -14.18
N HIS A 499 3.19 -19.39 -14.96
CA HIS A 499 3.90 -19.85 -16.16
C HIS A 499 5.37 -20.28 -15.94
#